data_AF-A0A419YLJ4-F1
#
_entry.id   AF-A0A419YLJ4-F1
#
_cell.length_a   1.000
_cell.length_b   1.000
_cell.length_c   1.000
_cell.angle_alpha   90.00
_cell.angle_beta   90.00
_cell.angle_gamma   90.00
#
_symmetry.space_group_name_H-M   'P 1'
#
loop_
_entity.id
_entity.type
_entity.pdbx_description
1 polymer ?
#
loop_
_entity_poly.entity_id
_entity_poly.type
_entity_poly.pdbx_seq_one_letter_code
_entity_poly.pdbx_strand_id
1 'polypeptide(L)'
;MSDAVSQYGFTVSRRGYAPDQVDAAVAALSRERDEAWERLSVLGGGLREMEKRLSDIQQAAEDAPDPDFGELSDQAAALLGIAMNEADAIHAKAERAGEDARDAAHEAGEAAARAAKEFAAKLREDTDQAVRRTEERTRAEAERIRAEADAEARAVVHAATGHAARVRVSAAQASEQSEVALAERRRKADEEVATAETEADEAVAKITAAAEARVREAEQHREAMLAEARRLDTDAQAKADAALAGAKEKAARIKIASEREQADFTKRLDKVQTHLDHIKGTLASLTGAAVGAIEDPEDVKKAVEAKKADLSKSAVAAEPAAAAAPAAEAAPQADAAPATDRPTAVLKAVADDRPKARDPRKPYTPQPAEPPAPPTKPASFAKDPSPSPAPAQPATPPKPVTPPAAEPEAETRIVPKIVIVDDGIDHDTRPDRNRIQRRG
;
A
#
# COMPACT_ATOMS: atom_id res chain seq x y z
N MET A 1 -66.27 2.30 7.00
CA MET A 1 -65.08 2.77 6.27
C MET A 1 -64.26 1.56 5.94
N SER A 2 -63.84 1.42 4.69
CA SER A 2 -63.18 0.22 4.17
C SER A 2 -61.82 0.04 4.83
N ASP A 3 -61.70 -1.02 5.63
CA ASP A 3 -60.44 -1.42 6.20
C ASP A 3 -59.54 -1.93 5.08
N ALA A 4 -58.34 -1.37 4.98
CA ALA A 4 -57.42 -1.65 3.89
C ALA A 4 -56.78 -3.02 4.11
N VAL A 5 -57.48 -4.09 3.73
CA VAL A 5 -56.90 -5.43 3.65
C VAL A 5 -55.79 -5.39 2.61
N SER A 6 -54.55 -5.43 3.07
CA SER A 6 -53.37 -5.53 2.20
C SER A 6 -53.52 -6.75 1.28
N GLN A 7 -53.41 -6.55 -0.04
CA GLN A 7 -53.46 -7.60 -1.09
C GLN A 7 -52.43 -8.73 -0.90
N TYR A 8 -51.52 -8.60 0.08
CA TYR A 8 -50.42 -9.52 0.34
C TYR A 8 -50.54 -10.29 1.67
N GLY A 9 -51.69 -10.23 2.37
CA GLY A 9 -51.92 -11.02 3.59
C GLY A 9 -51.12 -10.60 4.82
N PHE A 10 -50.46 -9.44 4.80
CA PHE A 10 -49.76 -8.88 5.95
C PHE A 10 -50.66 -7.90 6.69
N THR A 11 -50.85 -8.12 7.99
CA THR A 11 -51.54 -7.19 8.89
C THR A 11 -50.64 -5.98 9.18
N VAL A 12 -51.18 -4.77 9.07
CA VAL A 12 -50.43 -3.54 9.34
C VAL A 12 -50.29 -3.37 10.86
N SER A 13 -49.33 -4.07 11.47
CA SER A 13 -49.01 -3.84 12.89
C SER A 13 -48.22 -2.54 13.02
N ARG A 14 -48.83 -1.49 13.55
CA ARG A 14 -48.08 -0.30 13.98
C ARG A 14 -47.52 -0.58 15.37
N ARG A 15 -46.21 -0.84 15.45
CA ARG A 15 -45.40 -0.98 16.69
C ARG A 15 -46.15 -1.65 17.86
N GLY A 16 -46.19 -2.98 17.84
CA GLY A 16 -46.44 -3.78 19.05
C GLY A 16 -47.88 -4.17 19.34
N TYR A 17 -48.86 -3.77 18.54
CA TYR A 17 -50.24 -4.29 18.66
C TYR A 17 -50.90 -4.48 17.29
N ALA A 18 -51.86 -5.41 17.24
CA ALA A 18 -52.71 -5.66 16.09
C ALA A 18 -53.98 -4.78 16.21
N PRO A 19 -54.21 -3.82 15.29
CA PRO A 19 -55.34 -2.89 15.36
C PRO A 19 -56.69 -3.58 15.51
N ASP A 20 -56.95 -4.63 14.72
CA ASP A 20 -58.21 -5.38 14.74
C ASP A 20 -58.49 -6.03 16.10
N GLN A 21 -57.44 -6.46 16.82
CA GLN A 21 -57.58 -7.02 18.17
C GLN A 21 -57.92 -5.94 19.19
N VAL A 22 -57.34 -4.74 19.03
CA VAL A 22 -57.67 -3.58 19.87
C VAL A 22 -59.09 -3.12 19.59
N ASP A 23 -59.50 -3.00 18.33
CA ASP A 23 -60.86 -2.59 17.96
C ASP A 23 -61.90 -3.60 18.43
N ALA A 24 -61.62 -4.91 18.31
CA ALA A 24 -62.47 -5.96 18.85
C ALA A 24 -62.57 -5.90 20.38
N ALA A 25 -61.44 -5.66 21.08
CA ALA A 25 -61.42 -5.52 22.53
C ALA A 25 -62.16 -4.26 22.99
N VAL A 26 -61.97 -3.12 22.30
CA VAL A 26 -62.67 -1.86 22.60
C VAL A 26 -64.17 -2.00 22.34
N ALA A 27 -64.58 -2.68 21.27
CA ALA A 27 -65.98 -2.94 20.99
C ALA A 27 -66.63 -3.91 22.00
N ALA A 28 -65.88 -4.92 22.48
CA ALA A 28 -66.32 -5.79 23.56
C ALA A 28 -66.50 -5.01 24.88
N LEU A 29 -65.48 -4.27 25.30
CA LEU A 29 -65.52 -3.44 26.50
C LEU A 29 -66.60 -2.35 26.43
N SER A 30 -66.84 -1.77 25.26
CA SER A 30 -67.91 -0.78 25.08
C SER A 30 -69.30 -1.40 25.22
N ARG A 31 -69.51 -2.63 24.71
CA ARG A 31 -70.76 -3.37 24.93
C ARG A 31 -70.95 -3.74 26.40
N GLU A 32 -69.91 -4.25 27.07
CA GLU A 32 -69.96 -4.56 28.50
C GLU A 32 -70.27 -3.31 29.34
N ARG A 33 -69.67 -2.16 28.98
CA ARG A 33 -69.97 -0.86 29.58
C ARG A 33 -71.45 -0.50 29.39
N ASP A 34 -71.96 -0.59 28.16
CA ASP A 34 -73.34 -0.20 27.84
C ASP A 34 -74.35 -1.12 28.54
N GLU A 35 -74.10 -2.44 28.58
CA GLU A 35 -74.88 -3.39 29.38
C GLU A 35 -74.83 -3.07 30.88
N ALA A 36 -73.67 -2.69 31.41
CA ALA A 36 -73.54 -2.29 32.80
C ALA A 36 -74.31 -0.98 33.09
N TRP A 37 -74.33 -0.03 32.15
CA TRP A 37 -75.14 1.19 32.25
C TRP A 37 -76.63 0.90 32.20
N GLU A 38 -77.08 0.00 31.32
CA GLU A 38 -78.48 -0.42 31.29
C GLU A 38 -78.87 -1.10 32.61
N ARG A 39 -78.05 -2.03 33.12
CA ARG A 39 -78.28 -2.66 34.44
C ARG A 39 -78.34 -1.61 35.54
N LEU A 40 -77.43 -0.64 35.57
CA LEU A 40 -77.43 0.44 36.55
C LEU A 40 -78.67 1.33 36.43
N SER A 41 -79.13 1.61 35.20
CA SER A 41 -80.36 2.38 34.96
C SER A 41 -81.60 1.63 35.44
N VAL A 42 -81.68 0.33 35.18
CA VAL A 42 -82.78 -0.53 35.65
C VAL A 42 -82.77 -0.64 37.17
N LEU A 43 -81.61 -0.90 37.78
CA LEU A 43 -81.45 -0.93 39.24
C LEU A 43 -81.76 0.42 39.87
N GLY A 44 -81.29 1.52 39.30
CA GLY A 44 -81.57 2.88 39.77
C GLY A 44 -83.04 3.26 39.61
N GLY A 45 -83.71 2.80 38.56
CA GLY A 45 -85.16 2.93 38.39
C GLY A 45 -85.94 2.14 39.44
N GLY A 46 -85.56 0.87 39.64
CA GLY A 46 -86.14 0.00 40.66
C GLY A 46 -85.91 0.52 42.08
N LEU A 47 -84.73 1.08 42.37
CA LEU A 47 -84.42 1.72 43.64
C LEU A 47 -85.34 2.91 43.89
N ARG A 48 -85.49 3.82 42.92
CA ARG A 48 -86.41 4.97 43.05
C ARG A 48 -87.87 4.55 43.21
N GLU A 49 -88.29 3.49 42.52
CA GLU A 49 -89.64 2.94 42.69
C GLU A 49 -89.82 2.32 44.08
N MET A 50 -88.81 1.60 44.59
CA MET A 50 -88.82 1.06 45.95
C MET A 50 -88.79 2.18 47.00
N GLU A 51 -87.98 3.22 46.82
CA GLU A 51 -87.94 4.41 47.68
C GLU A 51 -89.31 5.10 47.70
N LYS A 52 -89.95 5.27 46.54
CA LYS A 52 -91.29 5.83 46.45
C LYS A 52 -92.32 4.95 47.16
N ARG A 53 -92.33 3.64 46.91
CA ARG A 53 -93.24 2.71 47.59
C ARG A 53 -93.00 2.70 49.10
N LEU A 54 -91.75 2.77 49.55
CA LEU A 54 -91.39 2.85 50.96
C LEU A 54 -91.92 4.16 51.57
N SER A 55 -91.74 5.29 50.89
CA SER A 55 -92.32 6.58 51.27
C SER A 55 -93.85 6.51 51.34
N ASP A 56 -94.51 5.92 50.35
CA ASP A 56 -95.98 5.77 50.33
C ASP A 56 -96.45 4.87 51.50
N ILE A 57 -95.71 3.81 51.83
CA ILE A 57 -95.98 2.92 52.97
C ILE A 57 -95.74 3.63 54.30
N GLN A 58 -94.64 4.37 54.43
CA GLN A 58 -94.33 5.16 55.63
C GLN A 58 -95.40 6.22 55.87
N GLN A 59 -95.77 6.95 54.83
CA GLN A 59 -96.82 7.96 54.92
C GLN A 59 -98.18 7.34 55.22
N ALA A 60 -98.53 6.21 54.61
CA ALA A 60 -99.75 5.48 54.97
C ALA A 60 -99.73 4.92 56.40
N ALA A 61 -98.55 4.62 56.95
CA ALA A 61 -98.38 4.20 58.33
C ALA A 61 -98.44 5.39 59.31
N GLU A 62 -97.90 6.56 58.94
CA GLU A 62 -98.04 7.81 59.71
C GLU A 62 -99.49 8.33 59.71
N ASP A 63 -100.20 8.19 58.59
CA ASP A 63 -101.61 8.55 58.44
C ASP A 63 -102.55 7.53 59.12
N ALA A 64 -102.06 6.32 59.44
CA ALA A 64 -102.82 5.32 60.17
C ALA A 64 -102.89 5.69 61.66
N PRO A 65 -104.07 5.68 62.30
CA PRO A 65 -104.16 5.86 63.74
C PRO A 65 -103.36 4.78 64.47
N ASP A 66 -102.60 5.15 65.49
CA ASP A 66 -101.92 4.18 66.36
C ASP A 66 -102.97 3.18 66.90
N PRO A 67 -102.80 1.87 66.65
CA PRO A 67 -103.75 0.89 67.13
C PRO A 67 -103.72 0.83 68.67
N ASP A 68 -104.77 1.31 69.33
CA ASP A 68 -104.93 1.21 70.78
C ASP A 68 -105.42 -0.19 71.16
N PHE A 69 -104.47 -1.08 71.43
CA PHE A 69 -104.77 -2.44 71.89
C PHE A 69 -105.32 -2.49 73.33
N GLY A 70 -105.33 -1.37 74.06
CA GLY A 70 -105.99 -1.24 75.36
C GLY A 70 -107.51 -1.36 75.26
N GLU A 71 -108.12 -0.99 74.14
CA GLU A 71 -109.55 -1.19 73.88
C GLU A 71 -109.91 -2.67 73.72
N LEU A 72 -108.95 -3.52 73.36
CA LEU A 72 -109.15 -4.95 73.12
C LEU A 72 -108.99 -5.78 74.41
N SER A 73 -107.92 -5.52 75.19
CA SER A 73 -107.72 -6.03 76.56
C SER A 73 -106.43 -5.49 77.20
N ASP A 74 -106.37 -5.44 78.53
CA ASP A 74 -105.13 -5.13 79.28
C ASP A 74 -103.96 -6.06 78.92
N GLN A 75 -104.26 -7.33 78.61
CA GLN A 75 -103.25 -8.32 78.19
C GLN A 75 -102.64 -7.97 76.82
N ALA A 76 -103.44 -7.44 75.89
CA ALA A 76 -102.96 -7.04 74.57
C ALA A 76 -102.06 -5.81 74.65
N ALA A 77 -102.40 -4.82 75.48
CA ALA A 77 -101.53 -3.67 75.74
C ALA A 77 -100.19 -4.07 76.40
N ALA A 78 -100.21 -5.00 77.35
CA ALA A 78 -98.99 -5.53 77.97
C ALA A 78 -98.10 -6.29 76.96
N LEU A 79 -98.70 -7.07 76.06
CA LEU A 79 -97.96 -7.80 75.03
C LEU A 79 -97.31 -6.84 74.01
N LEU A 80 -98.01 -5.77 73.61
CA LEU A 80 -97.45 -4.73 72.74
C LEU A 80 -96.24 -4.06 73.41
N GLY A 81 -96.33 -3.69 74.69
CA GLY A 81 -95.21 -3.11 75.42
C GLY A 81 -93.99 -4.04 75.50
N ILE A 82 -94.20 -5.35 75.68
CA ILE A 82 -93.12 -6.34 75.62
C ILE A 82 -92.52 -6.42 74.21
N ALA A 83 -93.36 -6.45 73.17
CA ALA A 83 -92.90 -6.52 71.78
C ALA A 83 -92.09 -5.28 71.36
N MET A 84 -92.50 -4.07 71.76
CA MET A 84 -91.77 -2.84 71.51
C MET A 84 -90.40 -2.83 72.22
N ASN A 85 -90.36 -3.23 73.49
CA ASN A 85 -89.10 -3.33 74.23
C ASN A 85 -88.14 -4.36 73.60
N GLU A 86 -88.66 -5.49 73.10
CA GLU A 86 -87.86 -6.49 72.39
C GLU A 86 -87.37 -5.96 71.03
N ALA A 87 -88.21 -5.22 70.31
CA ALA A 87 -87.82 -4.57 69.05
C ALA A 87 -86.69 -3.56 69.27
N ASP A 88 -86.80 -2.70 70.29
CA ASP A 88 -85.75 -1.74 70.67
C ASP A 88 -84.45 -2.45 71.09
N ALA A 89 -84.57 -3.56 71.83
CA ALA A 89 -83.42 -4.37 72.20
C ALA A 89 -82.73 -5.03 71.00
N ILE A 90 -83.50 -5.51 70.02
CA ILE A 90 -82.99 -6.06 68.75
C ILE A 90 -82.33 -4.95 67.93
N HIS A 91 -82.95 -3.77 67.82
CA HIS A 91 -82.37 -2.62 67.12
C HIS A 91 -81.04 -2.19 67.73
N ALA A 92 -80.98 -1.98 69.03
CA ALA A 92 -79.75 -1.62 69.73
C ALA A 92 -78.66 -2.69 69.58
N LYS A 93 -79.03 -3.98 69.53
CA LYS A 93 -78.09 -5.08 69.28
C LYS A 93 -77.59 -5.10 67.84
N ALA A 94 -78.47 -4.83 66.87
CA ALA A 94 -78.11 -4.76 65.45
C ALA A 94 -77.21 -3.56 65.16
N GLU A 95 -77.46 -2.40 65.77
CA GLU A 95 -76.60 -1.22 65.66
C GLU A 95 -75.20 -1.50 66.19
N ARG A 96 -75.07 -2.02 67.41
CA ARG A 96 -73.76 -2.39 67.98
C ARG A 96 -73.03 -3.42 67.12
N ALA A 97 -73.73 -4.46 66.64
CA ALA A 97 -73.12 -5.45 65.75
C ALA A 97 -72.66 -4.82 64.42
N GLY A 98 -73.38 -3.81 63.91
CA GLY A 98 -72.98 -3.04 62.73
C GLY A 98 -71.76 -2.15 62.98
N GLU A 99 -71.67 -1.52 64.15
CA GLU A 99 -70.49 -0.74 64.58
C GLU A 99 -69.27 -1.65 64.75
N ASP A 100 -69.41 -2.76 65.48
CA ASP A 100 -68.34 -3.76 65.67
C ASP A 100 -67.82 -4.30 64.32
N ALA A 101 -68.73 -4.56 63.37
CA ALA A 101 -68.35 -5.02 62.03
C ALA A 101 -67.62 -3.94 61.22
N ARG A 102 -68.00 -2.67 61.36
CA ARG A 102 -67.31 -1.54 60.71
C ARG A 102 -65.92 -1.33 61.30
N ASP A 103 -65.80 -1.37 62.61
CA ASP A 103 -64.51 -1.19 63.30
C ASP A 103 -63.56 -2.33 62.95
N ALA A 104 -64.04 -3.58 62.97
CA ALA A 104 -63.25 -4.75 62.53
C ALA A 104 -62.80 -4.64 61.07
N ALA A 105 -63.67 -4.17 60.17
CA ALA A 105 -63.33 -3.95 58.77
C ALA A 105 -62.29 -2.81 58.60
N HIS A 106 -62.41 -1.74 59.38
CA HIS A 106 -61.48 -0.63 59.38
C HIS A 106 -60.09 -1.06 59.88
N GLU A 107 -60.02 -1.78 61.00
CA GLU A 107 -58.78 -2.32 61.55
C GLU A 107 -58.10 -3.29 60.58
N ALA A 108 -58.87 -4.18 59.94
CA ALA A 108 -58.36 -5.10 58.94
C ALA A 108 -57.83 -4.35 57.70
N GLY A 109 -58.53 -3.30 57.26
CA GLY A 109 -58.08 -2.43 56.17
C GLY A 109 -56.76 -1.71 56.49
N GLU A 110 -56.66 -1.14 57.68
CA GLU A 110 -55.45 -0.47 58.17
C GLU A 110 -54.28 -1.44 58.32
N ALA A 111 -54.51 -2.65 58.83
CA ALA A 111 -53.49 -3.70 58.92
C ALA A 111 -53.01 -4.13 57.53
N ALA A 112 -53.92 -4.34 56.58
CA ALA A 112 -53.57 -4.67 55.20
C ALA A 112 -52.79 -3.53 54.51
N ALA A 113 -53.18 -2.28 54.74
CA ALA A 113 -52.49 -1.10 54.21
C ALA A 113 -51.07 -0.97 54.77
N ARG A 114 -50.87 -1.21 56.07
CA ARG A 114 -49.53 -1.23 56.70
C ARG A 114 -48.66 -2.35 56.12
N ALA A 115 -49.19 -3.57 56.04
CA ALA A 115 -48.47 -4.71 55.47
C ALA A 115 -48.07 -4.47 54.01
N ALA A 116 -48.97 -3.89 53.20
CA ALA A 116 -48.67 -3.54 51.81
C ALA A 116 -47.57 -2.47 51.70
N LYS A 117 -47.57 -1.46 52.58
CA LYS A 117 -46.52 -0.42 52.63
C LYS A 117 -45.17 -1.00 53.01
N GLU A 118 -45.11 -1.85 54.03
CA GLU A 118 -43.89 -2.53 54.47
C GLU A 118 -43.33 -3.45 53.38
N PHE A 119 -44.18 -4.23 52.74
CA PHE A 119 -43.78 -5.08 51.62
C PHE A 119 -43.24 -4.26 50.44
N ALA A 120 -43.92 -3.17 50.07
CA ALA A 120 -43.46 -2.28 49.01
C ALA A 120 -42.12 -1.60 49.36
N ALA A 121 -41.91 -1.20 50.61
CA ALA A 121 -40.65 -0.62 51.06
C ALA A 121 -39.51 -1.64 50.98
N LYS A 122 -39.73 -2.86 51.48
CA LYS A 122 -38.77 -3.95 51.39
C LYS A 122 -38.43 -4.31 49.95
N LEU A 123 -39.44 -4.42 49.10
CA LEU A 123 -39.23 -4.71 47.68
C LEU A 123 -38.37 -3.64 47.01
N ARG A 124 -38.61 -2.35 47.30
CA ARG A 124 -37.78 -1.25 46.79
C ARG A 124 -36.33 -1.39 47.26
N GLU A 125 -36.11 -1.64 48.54
CA GLU A 125 -34.76 -1.84 49.08
C GLU A 125 -34.05 -3.03 48.44
N ASP A 126 -34.72 -4.17 48.30
CA ASP A 126 -34.18 -5.37 47.66
C ASP A 126 -33.83 -5.10 46.19
N THR A 127 -34.68 -4.36 45.46
CA THR A 127 -34.41 -3.98 44.07
C THR A 127 -33.24 -3.01 43.97
N ASP A 128 -33.14 -2.01 44.85
CA ASP A 128 -32.03 -1.05 44.86
C ASP A 128 -30.70 -1.77 45.15
N GLN A 129 -30.70 -2.73 46.08
CA GLN A 129 -29.53 -3.57 46.35
C GLN A 129 -29.14 -4.43 45.14
N ALA A 130 -30.12 -5.03 44.45
CA ALA A 130 -29.86 -5.83 43.25
C ALA A 130 -29.30 -4.97 42.10
N VAL A 131 -29.82 -3.76 41.91
CA VAL A 131 -29.32 -2.80 40.93
C VAL A 131 -27.88 -2.42 41.27
N ARG A 132 -27.58 -2.02 42.51
CA ARG A 132 -26.21 -1.67 42.94
C ARG A 132 -25.22 -2.81 42.71
N ARG A 133 -25.55 -4.05 43.10
CA ARG A 133 -24.70 -5.23 42.85
C ARG A 133 -24.46 -5.45 41.36
N THR A 134 -25.49 -5.24 40.53
CA THR A 134 -25.37 -5.38 39.08
C THR A 134 -24.48 -4.29 38.49
N GLU A 135 -24.63 -3.04 38.92
CA GLU A 135 -23.76 -1.93 38.51
C GLU A 135 -22.30 -2.17 38.91
N GLU A 136 -22.04 -2.57 40.15
CA GLU A 136 -20.69 -2.88 40.65
C GLU A 136 -20.03 -4.00 39.84
N ARG A 137 -20.77 -5.10 39.59
CA ARG A 137 -20.30 -6.20 38.75
C ARG A 137 -19.97 -5.72 37.33
N THR A 138 -20.86 -4.95 36.73
CA THR A 138 -20.69 -4.46 35.35
C THR A 138 -19.50 -3.48 35.25
N ARG A 139 -19.30 -2.62 36.26
CA ARG A 139 -18.13 -1.73 36.35
C ARG A 139 -16.85 -2.53 36.50
N ALA A 140 -16.82 -3.52 37.39
CA ALA A 140 -15.66 -4.39 37.58
C ALA A 140 -15.31 -5.18 36.29
N GLU A 141 -16.31 -5.69 35.57
CA GLU A 141 -16.12 -6.35 34.27
C GLU A 141 -15.56 -5.37 33.22
N ALA A 142 -16.10 -4.15 33.15
CA ALA A 142 -15.61 -3.12 32.23
C ALA A 142 -14.16 -2.70 32.55
N GLU A 143 -13.80 -2.57 33.83
CA GLU A 143 -12.44 -2.26 34.27
C GLU A 143 -11.46 -3.40 33.94
N ARG A 144 -11.86 -4.66 34.11
CA ARG A 144 -11.06 -5.82 33.70
C ARG A 144 -10.80 -5.82 32.20
N ILE A 145 -11.83 -5.63 31.38
CA ILE A 145 -11.69 -5.57 29.91
C ILE A 145 -10.75 -4.44 29.50
N ARG A 146 -10.85 -3.26 30.14
CA ARG A 146 -9.93 -2.14 29.89
C ARG A 146 -8.48 -2.48 30.29
N ALA A 147 -8.28 -3.07 31.46
CA ALA A 147 -6.95 -3.44 31.93
C ALA A 147 -6.30 -4.50 31.03
N GLU A 148 -7.07 -5.49 30.57
CA GLU A 148 -6.64 -6.51 29.61
C GLU A 148 -6.27 -5.87 28.26
N ALA A 149 -7.14 -5.03 27.69
CA ALA A 149 -6.87 -4.33 26.44
C ALA A 149 -5.62 -3.44 26.52
N ASP A 150 -5.43 -2.73 27.64
CA ASP A 150 -4.24 -1.91 27.86
C ASP A 150 -2.96 -2.76 28.00
N ALA A 151 -3.05 -3.92 28.65
CA ALA A 151 -1.93 -4.86 28.77
C ALA A 151 -1.55 -5.44 27.40
N GLU A 152 -2.53 -5.82 26.59
CA GLU A 152 -2.33 -6.29 25.22
C GLU A 152 -1.72 -5.20 24.34
N ALA A 153 -2.24 -3.97 24.40
CA ALA A 153 -1.69 -2.84 23.66
C ALA A 153 -0.22 -2.59 24.03
N ARG A 154 0.12 -2.62 25.32
CA ARG A 154 1.51 -2.51 25.80
C ARG A 154 2.37 -3.67 25.28
N ALA A 155 1.88 -4.90 25.31
CA ALA A 155 2.60 -6.07 24.81
C ALA A 155 2.89 -5.95 23.31
N VAL A 156 1.93 -5.50 22.50
CA VAL A 156 2.11 -5.24 21.07
C VAL A 156 3.15 -4.16 20.82
N VAL A 157 3.10 -3.04 21.55
CA VAL A 157 4.11 -1.97 21.43
C VAL A 157 5.50 -2.48 21.81
N HIS A 158 5.63 -3.26 22.88
CA HIS A 158 6.90 -3.86 23.27
C HIS A 158 7.43 -4.85 22.23
N ALA A 159 6.56 -5.69 21.67
CA ALA A 159 6.92 -6.62 20.61
C ALA A 159 7.38 -5.88 19.34
N ALA A 160 6.65 -4.84 18.93
CA ALA A 160 6.96 -4.02 17.76
C ALA A 160 8.28 -3.24 17.93
N THR A 161 8.50 -2.64 19.11
CA THR A 161 9.75 -1.93 19.41
C THR A 161 10.94 -2.90 19.47
N GLY A 162 10.76 -4.08 20.07
CA GLY A 162 11.77 -5.15 20.05
C GLY A 162 12.09 -5.66 18.64
N HIS A 163 11.08 -5.81 17.78
CA HIS A 163 11.27 -6.18 16.38
C HIS A 163 12.02 -5.07 15.61
N ALA A 164 11.62 -3.81 15.76
CA ALA A 164 12.28 -2.69 15.13
C ALA A 164 13.76 -2.56 15.55
N ALA A 165 14.07 -2.81 16.84
CA ALA A 165 15.44 -2.85 17.33
C ALA A 165 16.25 -3.97 16.66
N ARG A 166 15.69 -5.20 16.55
CA ARG A 166 16.35 -6.31 15.84
C ARG A 166 16.61 -5.99 14.37
N VAL A 167 15.64 -5.40 13.68
CA VAL A 167 15.81 -5.00 12.27
C VAL A 167 16.91 -3.95 12.10
N ARG A 168 17.00 -2.98 13.02
CA ARG A 168 18.09 -1.98 13.00
C ARG A 168 19.45 -2.64 13.21
N VAL A 169 19.57 -3.56 14.16
CA VAL A 169 20.82 -4.29 14.42
C VAL A 169 21.20 -5.14 13.21
N SER A 170 20.26 -5.90 12.63
CA SER A 170 20.53 -6.71 11.45
C SER A 170 20.90 -5.86 10.22
N ALA A 171 20.27 -4.69 10.05
CA ALA A 171 20.61 -3.77 8.98
C ALA A 171 22.01 -3.18 9.16
N ALA A 172 22.39 -2.81 10.39
CA ALA A 172 23.75 -2.34 10.70
C ALA A 172 24.80 -3.44 10.42
N GLN A 173 24.53 -4.68 10.85
CA GLN A 173 25.41 -5.82 10.58
C GLN A 173 25.54 -6.10 9.08
N ALA A 174 24.43 -6.03 8.33
CA ALA A 174 24.47 -6.20 6.87
C ALA A 174 25.27 -5.07 6.18
N SER A 175 25.16 -3.84 6.68
CA SER A 175 25.97 -2.71 6.20
C SER A 175 27.45 -2.94 6.44
N GLU A 176 27.85 -3.32 7.66
CA GLU A 176 29.23 -3.64 8.02
C GLU A 176 29.79 -4.77 7.14
N GLN A 177 29.04 -5.85 6.96
CA GLN A 177 29.44 -6.94 6.06
C GLN A 177 29.60 -6.47 4.61
N SER A 178 28.74 -5.56 4.14
CA SER A 178 28.86 -5.00 2.79
C SER A 178 30.09 -4.12 2.61
N GLU A 179 30.47 -3.35 3.65
CA GLU A 179 31.68 -2.53 3.65
C GLU A 179 32.94 -3.40 3.65
N VAL A 180 32.97 -4.46 4.45
CA VAL A 180 34.06 -5.44 4.46
C VAL A 180 34.21 -6.08 3.08
N ALA A 181 33.10 -6.57 2.49
CA ALA A 181 33.13 -7.17 1.16
C ALA A 181 33.59 -6.18 0.07
N LEU A 182 33.22 -4.89 0.17
CA LEU A 182 33.69 -3.86 -0.74
C LEU A 182 35.18 -3.57 -0.56
N ALA A 183 35.67 -3.52 0.68
CA ALA A 183 37.09 -3.33 0.99
C ALA A 183 37.93 -4.49 0.44
N GLU A 184 37.48 -5.73 0.59
CA GLU A 184 38.13 -6.90 0.00
C GLU A 184 38.17 -6.84 -1.53
N ARG A 185 37.07 -6.43 -2.18
CA ARG A 185 37.04 -6.25 -3.64
C ARG A 185 37.98 -5.15 -4.11
N ARG A 186 38.05 -4.03 -3.38
CA ARG A 186 39.00 -2.94 -3.69
C ARG A 186 40.44 -3.43 -3.56
N ARG A 187 40.77 -4.11 -2.47
CA ARG A 187 42.10 -4.69 -2.28
C ARG A 187 42.49 -5.65 -3.40
N LYS A 188 41.58 -6.54 -3.82
CA LYS A 188 41.84 -7.44 -4.96
C LYS A 188 42.03 -6.68 -6.26
N ALA A 189 41.21 -5.66 -6.53
CA ALA A 189 41.38 -4.82 -7.72
C ALA A 189 42.72 -4.06 -7.70
N ASP A 190 43.13 -3.54 -6.55
CA ASP A 190 44.42 -2.87 -6.38
C ASP A 190 45.60 -3.84 -6.59
N GLU A 191 45.49 -5.07 -6.07
CA GLU A 191 46.46 -6.15 -6.30
C GLU A 191 46.54 -6.53 -7.80
N GLU A 192 45.40 -6.68 -8.47
CA GLU A 192 45.33 -6.95 -9.93
C GLU A 192 45.95 -5.81 -10.76
N VAL A 193 45.62 -4.55 -10.43
CA VAL A 193 46.20 -3.38 -11.11
C VAL A 193 47.72 -3.33 -10.89
N ALA A 194 48.18 -3.53 -9.66
CA ALA A 194 49.62 -3.55 -9.37
C ALA A 194 50.34 -4.66 -10.17
N THR A 195 49.74 -5.86 -10.27
CA THR A 195 50.33 -6.92 -11.12
C THR A 195 50.35 -6.53 -12.60
N ALA A 196 49.27 -5.97 -13.14
CA ALA A 196 49.21 -5.54 -14.52
C ALA A 196 50.20 -4.40 -14.83
N GLU A 197 50.40 -3.46 -13.90
CA GLU A 197 51.42 -2.41 -14.00
C GLU A 197 52.82 -3.00 -14.06
N THR A 198 53.15 -3.96 -13.18
CA THR A 198 54.46 -4.62 -13.23
C THR A 198 54.69 -5.40 -14.52
N GLU A 199 53.68 -6.10 -15.04
CA GLU A 199 53.77 -6.80 -16.33
C GLU A 199 53.93 -5.82 -17.51
N ALA A 200 53.22 -4.68 -17.47
CA ALA A 200 53.34 -3.63 -18.47
C ALA A 200 54.73 -2.97 -18.44
N ASP A 201 55.26 -2.65 -17.26
CA ASP A 201 56.60 -2.09 -17.09
C ASP A 201 57.68 -3.06 -17.60
N GLU A 202 57.54 -4.36 -17.32
CA GLU A 202 58.42 -5.38 -17.87
C GLU A 202 58.33 -5.47 -19.41
N ALA A 203 57.13 -5.38 -19.98
CA ALA A 203 56.94 -5.38 -21.43
C ALA A 203 57.55 -4.14 -22.08
N VAL A 204 57.35 -2.96 -21.49
CA VAL A 204 57.96 -1.70 -21.92
C VAL A 204 59.49 -1.82 -21.85
N ALA A 205 60.05 -2.30 -20.74
CA ALA A 205 61.49 -2.50 -20.58
C ALA A 205 62.08 -3.46 -21.63
N LYS A 206 61.37 -4.54 -21.98
CA LYS A 206 61.78 -5.47 -23.05
C LYS A 206 61.75 -4.79 -24.42
N ILE A 207 60.71 -4.01 -24.73
CA ILE A 207 60.58 -3.28 -25.99
C ILE A 207 61.64 -2.18 -26.11
N THR A 208 61.87 -1.40 -25.05
CA THR A 208 62.89 -0.34 -25.05
C THR A 208 64.29 -0.93 -25.18
N ALA A 209 64.61 -2.01 -24.48
CA ALA A 209 65.90 -2.69 -24.64
C ALA A 209 66.11 -3.22 -26.06
N ALA A 210 65.08 -3.81 -26.68
CA ALA A 210 65.15 -4.26 -28.08
C ALA A 210 65.28 -3.09 -29.06
N ALA A 211 64.60 -1.97 -28.81
CA ALA A 211 64.72 -0.76 -29.61
C ALA A 211 66.13 -0.14 -29.50
N GLU A 212 66.67 -0.02 -28.29
CA GLU A 212 68.05 0.44 -28.05
C GLU A 212 69.08 -0.46 -28.72
N ALA A 213 68.90 -1.78 -28.65
CA ALA A 213 69.78 -2.73 -29.34
C ALA A 213 69.77 -2.52 -30.87
N ARG A 214 68.59 -2.32 -31.47
CA ARG A 214 68.46 -1.99 -32.90
C ARG A 214 69.07 -0.64 -33.25
N VAL A 215 68.95 0.36 -32.38
CA VAL A 215 69.60 1.67 -32.58
C VAL A 215 71.12 1.50 -32.54
N ARG A 216 71.66 0.78 -31.56
CA ARG A 216 73.11 0.48 -31.49
C ARG A 216 73.60 -0.29 -32.71
N GLU A 217 72.84 -1.28 -33.19
CA GLU A 217 73.16 -2.02 -34.40
C GLU A 217 73.15 -1.11 -35.64
N ALA A 218 72.14 -0.24 -35.76
CA ALA A 218 72.06 0.74 -36.85
C ALA A 218 73.19 1.78 -36.80
N GLU A 219 73.58 2.24 -35.60
CA GLU A 219 74.72 3.13 -35.38
C GLU A 219 76.04 2.45 -35.77
N GLN A 220 76.27 1.21 -35.33
CA GLN A 220 77.45 0.42 -35.71
C GLN A 220 77.51 0.18 -37.22
N HIS A 221 76.38 -0.18 -37.85
CA HIS A 221 76.31 -0.34 -39.30
C HIS A 221 76.59 0.98 -40.02
N ARG A 222 76.06 2.11 -39.53
CA ARG A 222 76.35 3.44 -40.05
C ARG A 222 77.83 3.78 -39.92
N GLU A 223 78.44 3.53 -38.77
CA GLU A 223 79.88 3.76 -38.55
C GLU A 223 80.74 2.89 -39.46
N ALA A 224 80.39 1.62 -39.63
CA ALA A 224 81.06 0.71 -40.55
C ALA A 224 80.97 1.22 -42.00
N MET A 225 79.77 1.60 -42.47
CA MET A 225 79.58 2.17 -43.81
C MET A 225 80.32 3.50 -44.00
N LEU A 226 80.38 4.36 -42.98
CA LEU A 226 81.15 5.61 -43.02
C LEU A 226 82.67 5.33 -43.05
N ALA A 227 83.14 4.30 -42.34
CA ALA A 227 84.53 3.89 -42.37
C ALA A 227 84.92 3.29 -43.74
N GLU A 228 84.05 2.47 -44.34
CA GLU A 228 84.21 1.98 -45.71
C GLU A 228 84.19 3.10 -46.74
N ALA A 229 83.25 4.04 -46.63
CA ALA A 229 83.18 5.20 -47.51
C ALA A 229 84.46 6.06 -47.41
N ARG A 230 84.98 6.29 -46.19
CA ARG A 230 86.26 6.97 -45.99
C ARG A 230 87.43 6.19 -46.60
N ARG A 231 87.47 4.86 -46.45
CA ARG A 231 88.50 4.01 -47.08
C ARG A 231 88.44 4.09 -48.60
N LEU A 232 87.26 4.00 -49.19
CA LEU A 232 87.05 4.14 -50.63
C LEU A 232 87.47 5.53 -51.12
N ASP A 233 87.17 6.59 -50.36
CA ASP A 233 87.58 7.95 -50.69
C ASP A 233 89.11 8.12 -50.60
N THR A 234 89.75 7.59 -49.55
CA THR A 234 91.22 7.59 -49.45
C THR A 234 91.88 6.77 -50.55
N ASP A 235 91.31 5.62 -50.93
CA ASP A 235 91.81 4.80 -52.04
C ASP A 235 91.60 5.49 -53.39
N ALA A 236 90.48 6.19 -53.57
CA ALA A 236 90.20 7.00 -54.76
C ALA A 236 91.16 8.18 -54.87
N GLN A 237 91.43 8.87 -53.76
CA GLN A 237 92.43 9.94 -53.68
C GLN A 237 93.84 9.40 -53.98
N ALA A 238 94.25 8.28 -53.39
CA ALA A 238 95.53 7.65 -53.67
C ALA A 238 95.67 7.24 -55.16
N LYS A 239 94.60 6.69 -55.77
CA LYS A 239 94.56 6.39 -57.21
C LYS A 239 94.62 7.66 -58.07
N ALA A 240 93.93 8.73 -57.68
CA ALA A 240 93.98 10.01 -58.36
C ALA A 240 95.39 10.62 -58.29
N ASP A 241 96.01 10.62 -57.12
CA ASP A 241 97.38 11.09 -56.91
C ASP A 241 98.40 10.25 -57.69
N ALA A 242 98.25 8.93 -57.72
CA ALA A 242 99.07 8.03 -58.53
C ALA A 242 98.90 8.30 -60.04
N ALA A 243 97.67 8.54 -60.50
CA ALA A 243 97.39 8.91 -61.89
C ALA A 243 98.00 10.28 -62.23
N LEU A 244 97.92 11.26 -61.33
CA LEU A 244 98.55 12.58 -61.47
C LEU A 244 100.08 12.49 -61.46
N ALA A 245 100.67 11.66 -60.60
CA ALA A 245 102.11 11.40 -60.59
C ALA A 245 102.56 10.74 -61.88
N GLY A 246 101.84 9.71 -62.35
CA GLY A 246 102.10 9.07 -63.65
C GLY A 246 101.93 10.03 -64.84
N ALA A 247 100.95 10.94 -64.78
CA ALA A 247 100.79 12.00 -65.77
C ALA A 247 101.93 13.03 -65.73
N LYS A 248 102.39 13.43 -64.54
CA LYS A 248 103.55 14.33 -64.35
C LYS A 248 104.85 13.69 -64.83
N GLU A 249 105.08 12.41 -64.56
CA GLU A 249 106.24 11.69 -65.08
C GLU A 249 106.21 11.56 -66.61
N LYS A 250 105.04 11.26 -67.19
CA LYS A 250 104.87 11.25 -68.66
C LYS A 250 105.11 12.65 -69.23
N ALA A 251 104.58 13.69 -68.59
CA ALA A 251 104.81 15.07 -68.99
C ALA A 251 106.30 15.46 -68.88
N ALA A 252 107.00 15.05 -67.82
CA ALA A 252 108.44 15.26 -67.66
C ALA A 252 109.26 14.50 -68.71
N ARG A 253 108.88 13.25 -69.03
CA ARG A 253 109.50 12.48 -70.13
C ARG A 253 109.28 13.14 -71.49
N ILE A 254 108.06 13.60 -71.76
CA ILE A 254 107.74 14.33 -72.99
C ILE A 254 108.54 15.63 -73.04
N LYS A 255 108.67 16.35 -71.92
CA LYS A 255 109.46 17.58 -71.84
C LYS A 255 110.94 17.32 -72.12
N ILE A 256 111.55 16.32 -71.48
CA ILE A 256 112.96 15.94 -71.72
C ILE A 256 113.16 15.43 -73.16
N ALA A 257 112.22 14.65 -73.70
CA ALA A 257 112.25 14.21 -75.09
C ALA A 257 112.15 15.40 -76.05
N SER A 258 111.27 16.37 -75.76
CA SER A 258 111.11 17.59 -76.56
C SER A 258 112.31 18.51 -76.46
N GLU A 259 112.93 18.63 -75.27
CA GLU A 259 114.17 19.39 -75.06
C GLU A 259 115.36 18.74 -75.79
N ARG A 260 115.45 17.41 -75.83
CA ARG A 260 116.43 16.68 -76.64
C ARG A 260 116.20 16.89 -78.14
N GLU A 261 114.95 16.79 -78.57
CA GLU A 261 114.58 16.97 -79.97
C GLU A 261 114.80 18.43 -80.43
N GLN A 262 114.55 19.41 -79.57
CA GLN A 262 114.93 20.82 -79.78
C GLN A 262 116.46 20.99 -79.84
N ALA A 263 117.21 20.40 -78.90
CA ALA A 263 118.67 20.48 -78.91
C ALA A 263 119.28 19.83 -80.17
N ASP A 264 118.71 18.73 -80.65
CA ASP A 264 119.13 18.09 -81.90
C ASP A 264 118.72 18.89 -83.14
N PHE A 265 117.58 19.59 -83.11
CA PHE A 265 117.19 20.56 -84.14
C PHE A 265 118.17 21.75 -84.20
N THR A 266 118.57 22.30 -83.05
CA THR A 266 119.54 23.41 -82.98
C THR A 266 120.91 22.97 -83.51
N LYS A 267 121.38 21.77 -83.14
CA LYS A 267 122.62 21.21 -83.70
C LYS A 267 122.58 20.99 -85.22
N ARG A 268 121.40 20.65 -85.78
CA ARG A 268 121.23 20.55 -87.24
C ARG A 268 121.28 21.93 -87.90
N LEU A 269 120.67 22.95 -87.28
CA LEU A 269 120.75 24.34 -87.75
C LEU A 269 122.18 24.89 -87.73
N ASP A 270 122.91 24.71 -86.63
CA ASP A 270 124.32 25.13 -86.51
C ASP A 270 125.20 24.45 -87.57
N LYS A 271 124.96 23.17 -87.85
CA LYS A 271 125.70 22.41 -88.88
C LYS A 271 125.41 22.94 -90.29
N VAL A 272 124.17 23.32 -90.59
CA VAL A 272 123.80 23.91 -91.89
C VAL A 272 124.38 25.33 -92.04
N GLN A 273 124.36 26.15 -90.99
CA GLN A 273 124.96 27.49 -91.00
C GLN A 273 126.48 27.44 -91.16
N THR A 274 127.17 26.50 -90.51
CA THR A 274 128.62 26.31 -90.68
C THR A 274 128.99 25.92 -92.12
N HIS A 275 128.16 25.10 -92.80
CA HIS A 275 128.36 24.78 -94.22
C HIS A 275 128.09 25.99 -95.14
N LEU A 276 127.14 26.87 -94.80
CA LEU A 276 126.87 28.09 -95.56
C LEU A 276 127.95 29.16 -95.37
N ASP A 277 128.53 29.29 -94.17
CA ASP A 277 129.63 30.23 -93.91
C ASP A 277 130.95 29.78 -94.53
N HIS A 278 131.21 28.47 -94.64
CA HIS A 278 132.39 27.94 -95.32
C HIS A 278 132.31 28.10 -96.85
N ILE A 279 131.12 27.98 -97.44
CA ILE A 279 130.89 28.27 -98.86
C ILE A 279 131.00 29.79 -99.12
N LYS A 280 130.47 30.63 -98.22
CA LYS A 280 130.62 32.10 -98.29
C LYS A 280 132.08 32.55 -98.17
N GLY A 281 132.89 31.88 -97.34
CA GLY A 281 134.32 32.18 -97.17
C GLY A 281 135.19 31.74 -98.35
N THR A 282 134.83 30.66 -99.05
CA THR A 282 135.59 30.16 -100.21
C THR A 282 135.22 30.86 -101.52
N LEU A 283 134.01 31.42 -101.64
CA LEU A 283 133.63 32.29 -102.77
C LEU A 283 134.14 33.74 -102.64
N ALA A 284 134.41 34.24 -101.43
CA ALA A 284 134.92 35.60 -101.22
C ALA A 284 136.42 35.81 -101.58
N SER A 285 137.18 34.74 -101.79
CA SER A 285 138.63 34.83 -102.11
C SER A 285 138.95 34.79 -103.60
N LEU A 286 138.02 34.35 -104.47
CA LEU A 286 138.30 34.17 -105.91
C LEU A 286 137.60 35.17 -106.86
N THR A 287 136.73 36.05 -106.38
CA THR A 287 136.06 37.03 -107.25
C THR A 287 135.71 38.31 -106.51
N GLY A 288 136.43 39.41 -106.79
CA GLY A 288 135.98 40.76 -106.45
C GLY A 288 134.74 41.14 -107.26
N ALA A 289 133.56 41.09 -106.64
CA ALA A 289 132.31 41.72 -107.07
C ALA A 289 131.27 41.65 -105.94
N ALA A 290 130.43 42.68 -105.85
CA ALA A 290 129.33 42.82 -104.90
C ALA A 290 128.12 41.93 -105.23
N VAL A 291 127.49 41.34 -104.20
CA VAL A 291 126.10 40.80 -104.15
C VAL A 291 125.71 40.84 -102.65
N GLY A 292 124.76 41.61 -102.11
CA GLY A 292 123.35 41.86 -102.47
C GLY A 292 122.50 41.27 -101.31
N ALA A 293 122.05 42.02 -100.30
CA ALA A 293 120.84 42.88 -100.24
C ALA A 293 119.56 42.19 -100.75
N ILE A 294 118.72 41.69 -99.82
CA ILE A 294 117.27 41.39 -99.96
C ILE A 294 116.67 41.52 -98.54
N GLU A 295 116.12 42.68 -98.17
CA GLU A 295 114.69 43.09 -98.20
C GLU A 295 113.88 42.66 -96.95
N ASP A 296 113.35 43.65 -96.23
CA ASP A 296 112.12 43.55 -95.43
C ASP A 296 110.91 43.30 -96.35
N PRO A 297 109.81 42.73 -95.83
CA PRO A 297 108.57 43.51 -95.88
C PRO A 297 107.59 43.31 -94.72
N GLU A 298 106.76 44.33 -94.56
CA GLU A 298 105.53 44.35 -93.76
C GLU A 298 104.39 43.47 -94.35
N ASP A 299 103.48 43.08 -93.44
CA ASP A 299 102.02 43.14 -93.54
C ASP A 299 101.17 42.34 -94.58
N VAL A 300 100.09 41.75 -94.02
CA VAL A 300 98.71 41.59 -94.56
C VAL A 300 98.30 40.25 -95.25
N LYS A 301 97.49 39.50 -94.47
CA LYS A 301 96.23 38.75 -94.80
C LYS A 301 96.23 37.38 -95.53
N LYS A 302 95.55 36.46 -94.82
CA LYS A 302 94.42 35.57 -95.22
C LYS A 302 94.69 34.24 -95.97
N ALA A 303 94.40 33.17 -95.21
CA ALA A 303 93.34 32.17 -95.43
C ALA A 303 93.34 31.28 -96.69
N VAL A 304 93.55 29.97 -96.49
CA VAL A 304 92.82 28.81 -97.09
C VAL A 304 93.02 27.65 -96.08
N GLU A 305 92.02 27.15 -95.34
CA GLU A 305 91.01 26.12 -95.73
C GLU A 305 91.64 24.80 -96.24
N ALA A 306 91.16 23.58 -95.99
CA ALA A 306 89.98 23.04 -95.32
C ALA A 306 90.11 21.48 -95.26
N LYS A 307 89.14 20.87 -94.54
CA LYS A 307 88.74 19.44 -94.46
C LYS A 307 89.60 18.57 -93.51
N LYS A 308 89.01 17.85 -92.55
CA LYS A 308 87.78 17.04 -92.67
C LYS A 308 87.23 16.66 -91.26
N ALA A 309 85.90 16.67 -91.15
CA ALA A 309 85.04 15.75 -90.38
C ALA A 309 85.02 15.90 -88.84
N ASP A 310 83.90 15.76 -88.12
CA ASP A 310 82.51 15.48 -88.51
C ASP A 310 81.57 15.81 -87.32
N LEU A 311 80.41 16.41 -87.63
CA LEU A 311 79.05 15.99 -87.27
C LEU A 311 78.77 15.44 -85.84
N SER A 312 77.97 16.18 -85.06
CA SER A 312 76.48 16.04 -84.90
C SER A 312 76.10 15.02 -83.81
N LYS A 313 75.47 15.41 -82.70
CA LYS A 313 74.02 15.66 -82.51
C LYS A 313 73.12 14.49 -82.96
N SER A 314 72.61 13.71 -82.00
CA SER A 314 71.20 13.27 -81.82
C SER A 314 71.18 12.31 -80.61
N ALA A 315 70.50 12.56 -79.49
CA ALA A 315 69.05 12.65 -79.26
C ALA A 315 68.28 11.42 -79.76
N VAL A 316 67.85 10.57 -78.82
CA VAL A 316 66.56 9.81 -78.74
C VAL A 316 66.42 9.46 -77.24
N ALA A 317 65.61 10.15 -76.43
CA ALA A 317 64.14 10.09 -76.31
C ALA A 317 63.60 8.74 -75.79
N ALA A 318 63.01 8.75 -74.59
CA ALA A 318 61.82 7.99 -74.25
C ALA A 318 61.37 8.37 -72.82
N GLU A 319 60.49 9.36 -72.74
CA GLU A 319 59.40 9.32 -71.75
C GLU A 319 58.37 8.29 -72.30
N PRO A 320 57.52 7.66 -71.46
CA PRO A 320 56.31 8.41 -71.10
C PRO A 320 55.70 8.07 -69.72
N ALA A 321 54.77 8.95 -69.36
CA ALA A 321 53.45 8.64 -68.78
C ALA A 321 53.42 8.00 -67.37
N ALA A 322 52.94 8.70 -66.34
CA ALA A 322 51.58 9.20 -66.10
C ALA A 322 50.87 8.35 -65.03
N ALA A 323 49.79 8.94 -64.53
CA ALA A 323 48.79 8.43 -63.59
C ALA A 323 49.22 8.53 -62.11
N ALA A 324 48.64 9.47 -61.34
CA ALA A 324 47.28 9.39 -60.78
C ALA A 324 47.23 8.34 -59.66
N ALA A 325 46.59 8.51 -58.52
CA ALA A 325 45.75 9.55 -57.96
C ALA A 325 45.76 9.31 -56.43
N PRO A 326 45.31 10.28 -55.64
CA PRO A 326 44.85 10.05 -54.28
C PRO A 326 43.48 9.33 -54.30
N ALA A 327 42.95 9.06 -53.10
CA ALA A 327 41.67 8.39 -52.81
C ALA A 327 41.77 6.85 -52.78
N ALA A 328 41.03 6.14 -51.93
CA ALA A 328 39.80 6.47 -51.23
C ALA A 328 39.83 5.73 -49.87
N GLU A 329 39.37 6.33 -48.77
CA GLU A 329 37.94 6.38 -48.42
C GLU A 329 37.22 5.07 -48.74
N ALA A 330 37.15 4.22 -47.72
CA ALA A 330 36.13 3.17 -47.63
C ALA A 330 35.68 3.11 -46.17
N ALA A 331 34.78 4.02 -45.81
CA ALA A 331 33.67 3.58 -44.99
C ALA A 331 32.83 2.62 -45.84
N PRO A 332 32.32 1.54 -45.23
CA PRO A 332 30.87 1.47 -45.21
C PRO A 332 30.35 1.25 -43.81
N GLN A 333 29.27 1.98 -43.55
CA GLN A 333 28.29 1.76 -42.52
C GLN A 333 27.82 0.30 -42.49
N ALA A 334 27.65 -0.23 -41.27
CA ALA A 334 26.65 -1.22 -40.84
C ALA A 334 27.00 -1.56 -39.38
N ASP A 335 26.14 -1.58 -38.37
CA ASP A 335 24.72 -1.29 -38.25
C ASP A 335 24.52 -0.90 -36.79
N ALA A 336 23.84 0.23 -36.55
CA ALA A 336 23.08 0.37 -35.33
C ALA A 336 21.84 -0.50 -35.49
N ALA A 337 21.86 -1.69 -34.91
CA ALA A 337 20.64 -2.41 -34.59
C ALA A 337 20.31 -2.17 -33.10
N PRO A 338 19.29 -1.36 -32.78
CA PRO A 338 18.64 -1.44 -31.48
C PRO A 338 17.79 -2.71 -31.48
N ALA A 339 18.12 -3.67 -30.62
CA ALA A 339 17.22 -4.78 -30.34
C ALA A 339 16.06 -4.27 -29.47
N THR A 340 15.04 -3.69 -30.11
CA THR A 340 13.67 -3.66 -29.60
C THR A 340 12.99 -5.01 -29.83
N ASP A 341 12.26 -5.44 -28.80
CA ASP A 341 11.13 -6.37 -28.82
C ASP A 341 11.38 -7.82 -29.25
N ARG A 342 11.30 -8.74 -28.28
CA ARG A 342 10.03 -9.45 -28.00
C ARG A 342 10.10 -10.34 -26.73
N PRO A 343 8.94 -10.77 -26.20
CA PRO A 343 8.63 -10.67 -24.77
C PRO A 343 8.43 -12.06 -24.13
N THR A 344 7.77 -12.06 -22.98
CA THR A 344 7.03 -13.17 -22.34
C THR A 344 7.78 -14.11 -21.39
N ALA A 345 7.66 -13.79 -20.09
CA ALA A 345 7.18 -14.69 -19.04
C ALA A 345 7.08 -13.87 -17.74
N VAL A 346 6.01 -13.09 -17.55
CA VAL A 346 4.85 -13.49 -16.73
C VAL A 346 5.23 -14.40 -15.55
N LEU A 347 5.68 -13.80 -14.45
CA LEU A 347 5.44 -14.31 -13.12
C LEU A 347 4.66 -13.26 -12.32
N LYS A 348 3.35 -13.41 -12.42
CA LYS A 348 2.33 -13.25 -11.37
C LYS A 348 2.70 -12.28 -10.25
N ALA A 349 2.20 -11.04 -10.38
CA ALA A 349 1.98 -10.17 -9.24
C ALA A 349 1.07 -10.90 -8.23
N VAL A 350 1.57 -11.02 -6.99
CA VAL A 350 0.79 -11.44 -5.83
C VAL A 350 -0.39 -10.48 -5.68
N ALA A 351 -1.57 -11.07 -5.50
CA ALA A 351 -2.83 -10.34 -5.34
C ALA A 351 -2.73 -9.33 -4.20
N ASP A 352 -2.86 -8.07 -4.59
CA ASP A 352 -3.02 -6.92 -3.72
C ASP A 352 -4.45 -6.98 -3.17
N ASP A 353 -4.64 -7.65 -2.02
CA ASP A 353 -5.94 -7.76 -1.35
C ASP A 353 -6.24 -6.48 -0.57
N ARG A 354 -6.28 -5.35 -1.30
CA ARG A 354 -6.76 -4.07 -0.78
C ARG A 354 -8.27 -3.99 -1.04
N PRO A 355 -9.11 -3.82 0.01
CA PRO A 355 -10.54 -3.65 -0.20
C PRO A 355 -10.79 -2.40 -1.03
N LYS A 356 -11.50 -2.55 -2.15
CA LYS A 356 -11.89 -1.44 -3.03
C LYS A 356 -12.60 -0.37 -2.20
N ALA A 357 -12.05 0.84 -2.20
CA ALA A 357 -12.65 2.00 -1.56
C ALA A 357 -14.09 2.20 -2.05
N ARG A 358 -15.01 2.28 -1.08
CA ARG A 358 -16.45 2.42 -1.31
C ARG A 358 -16.73 3.81 -1.86
N ASP A 359 -17.37 3.89 -3.02
CA ASP A 359 -17.82 5.13 -3.65
C ASP A 359 -18.74 5.92 -2.69
N PRO A 360 -18.37 7.15 -2.26
CA PRO A 360 -19.08 7.90 -1.22
C PRO A 360 -20.44 8.46 -1.64
N ARG A 361 -20.89 8.21 -2.88
CA ARG A 361 -22.16 8.73 -3.41
C ARG A 361 -23.27 7.68 -3.57
N LYS A 362 -23.06 6.43 -3.13
CA LYS A 362 -24.11 5.40 -3.14
C LYS A 362 -24.81 5.30 -1.78
N PRO A 363 -26.15 5.48 -1.70
CA PRO A 363 -26.89 5.26 -0.47
C PRO A 363 -26.83 3.78 -0.07
N TYR A 364 -26.58 3.54 1.22
CA TYR A 364 -26.49 2.20 1.81
C TYR A 364 -27.86 1.52 1.80
N THR A 365 -27.99 0.43 1.05
CA THR A 365 -29.11 -0.51 1.17
C THR A 365 -28.69 -1.65 2.10
N PRO A 366 -29.33 -1.85 3.27
CA PRO A 366 -29.06 -3.01 4.10
C PRO A 366 -29.58 -4.27 3.39
N GLN A 367 -28.69 -5.24 3.18
CA GLN A 367 -29.05 -6.56 2.67
C GLN A 367 -29.57 -7.40 3.86
N PRO A 368 -30.78 -8.00 3.78
CA PRO A 368 -31.29 -8.85 4.84
C PRO A 368 -30.42 -10.09 4.99
N ALA A 369 -29.99 -10.38 6.21
CA ALA A 369 -29.28 -11.61 6.53
C ALA A 369 -30.23 -12.82 6.37
N GLU A 370 -29.83 -13.81 5.57
CA GLU A 370 -30.49 -15.12 5.55
C GLU A 370 -30.33 -15.80 6.93
N PRO A 371 -31.41 -16.33 7.52
CA PRO A 371 -31.32 -17.07 8.77
C PRO A 371 -30.61 -18.42 8.54
N PRO A 372 -29.76 -18.88 9.47
CA PRO A 372 -29.09 -20.18 9.33
C PRO A 372 -30.09 -21.34 9.43
N ALA A 373 -29.88 -22.36 8.59
CA ALA A 373 -30.69 -23.57 8.55
C ALA A 373 -30.67 -24.32 9.92
N PRO A 374 -31.77 -24.97 10.32
CA PRO A 374 -31.83 -25.71 11.58
C PRO A 374 -30.97 -26.99 11.55
N PRO A 375 -30.36 -27.40 12.68
CA PRO A 375 -29.52 -28.59 12.72
C PRO A 375 -30.35 -29.87 12.59
N THR A 376 -29.91 -30.75 11.67
CA THR A 376 -30.42 -32.10 11.47
C THR A 376 -30.05 -33.02 12.64
N LYS A 377 -31.04 -33.69 13.23
CA LYS A 377 -30.84 -34.77 14.24
C LYS A 377 -30.17 -35.99 13.59
N PRO A 378 -29.10 -36.58 14.17
CA PRO A 378 -28.65 -37.89 13.74
C PRO A 378 -29.50 -39.01 14.34
N ALA A 379 -29.59 -40.09 13.56
CA ALA A 379 -30.43 -41.25 13.75
C ALA A 379 -30.10 -42.08 15.01
N SER A 380 -31.16 -42.69 15.52
CA SER A 380 -31.22 -43.76 16.50
C SER A 380 -30.30 -44.95 16.20
N PHE A 381 -29.60 -45.43 17.22
CA PHE A 381 -29.19 -46.84 17.32
C PHE A 381 -29.57 -47.38 18.71
N ALA A 382 -30.48 -48.36 18.68
CA ALA A 382 -30.87 -49.19 19.79
C ALA A 382 -29.76 -50.20 20.13
N LYS A 383 -29.57 -50.49 21.42
CA LYS A 383 -29.20 -51.83 21.91
C LYS A 383 -29.44 -51.94 23.42
N ASP A 384 -30.52 -52.61 23.79
CA ASP A 384 -30.63 -53.31 25.08
C ASP A 384 -29.72 -54.55 25.08
N PRO A 385 -29.33 -55.05 26.26
CA PRO A 385 -29.89 -56.34 26.67
C PRO A 385 -30.20 -56.49 28.19
N SER A 386 -31.45 -56.87 28.46
CA SER A 386 -31.98 -57.91 29.39
C SER A 386 -31.62 -57.97 30.90
N PRO A 387 -32.48 -58.63 31.74
CA PRO A 387 -32.83 -58.13 33.08
C PRO A 387 -32.61 -59.09 34.28
N SER A 388 -32.98 -58.56 35.47
CA SER A 388 -33.38 -59.20 36.76
C SER A 388 -32.29 -59.47 37.82
N PRO A 389 -32.64 -59.60 39.14
CA PRO A 389 -33.96 -59.54 39.78
C PRO A 389 -34.08 -58.64 41.06
N ALA A 390 -35.31 -58.35 41.45
CA ALA A 390 -35.68 -57.71 42.73
C ALA A 390 -35.64 -58.68 43.92
N PRO A 391 -35.66 -58.16 45.17
CA PRO A 391 -36.62 -58.75 46.12
C PRO A 391 -37.36 -57.77 47.04
N ALA A 392 -38.57 -58.22 47.39
CA ALA A 392 -39.33 -58.03 48.64
C ALA A 392 -40.13 -56.74 48.88
N GLN A 393 -41.45 -56.86 48.62
CA GLN A 393 -42.49 -56.16 49.40
C GLN A 393 -42.72 -56.89 50.74
N PRO A 394 -43.13 -56.17 51.80
CA PRO A 394 -43.98 -56.74 52.83
C PRO A 394 -45.37 -56.08 52.90
N ALA A 395 -46.38 -56.95 52.81
CA ALA A 395 -47.71 -56.98 53.44
C ALA A 395 -48.46 -55.68 53.82
N THR A 396 -49.65 -55.52 53.23
CA THR A 396 -50.80 -54.73 53.73
C THR A 396 -51.50 -55.39 54.92
N PRO A 397 -52.10 -54.59 55.83
CA PRO A 397 -53.55 -54.74 56.13
C PRO A 397 -54.26 -53.38 56.39
N PRO A 398 -55.58 -53.36 56.72
CA PRO A 398 -56.73 -53.33 55.82
C PRO A 398 -57.38 -51.93 55.68
N LYS A 399 -58.24 -51.80 54.65
CA LYS A 399 -59.04 -50.59 54.33
C LYS A 399 -60.02 -50.18 55.45
N PRO A 400 -60.15 -48.88 55.74
CA PRO A 400 -61.40 -48.31 56.23
C PRO A 400 -62.26 -47.73 55.08
N VAL A 401 -63.56 -47.70 55.40
CA VAL A 401 -64.74 -47.47 54.58
C VAL A 401 -64.82 -46.04 54.03
N THR A 402 -65.23 -45.92 52.77
CA THR A 402 -65.52 -44.67 52.06
C THR A 402 -66.95 -44.19 52.37
N PRO A 403 -67.17 -42.94 52.81
CA PRO A 403 -68.44 -42.23 52.65
C PRO A 403 -68.44 -41.35 51.37
N PRO A 404 -69.62 -40.96 50.86
CA PRO A 404 -69.85 -40.67 49.44
C PRO A 404 -69.42 -39.27 49.00
N ALA A 405 -69.31 -39.15 47.68
CA ALA A 405 -68.88 -38.00 46.90
C ALA A 405 -69.50 -36.65 47.32
N ALA A 406 -68.62 -35.66 47.51
CA ALA A 406 -68.96 -34.25 47.47
C ALA A 406 -68.84 -33.74 46.02
N GLU A 407 -69.81 -32.92 45.63
CA GLU A 407 -69.95 -32.26 44.33
C GLU A 407 -68.74 -31.36 43.99
N PRO A 408 -68.39 -31.16 42.70
CA PRO A 408 -67.21 -30.38 42.33
C PRO A 408 -67.40 -28.90 42.66
N GLU A 409 -66.49 -28.38 43.49
CA GLU A 409 -66.35 -26.96 43.80
C GLU A 409 -66.12 -26.12 42.53
N ALA A 410 -66.79 -24.97 42.49
CA ALA A 410 -66.69 -23.99 41.42
C ALA A 410 -65.26 -23.43 41.31
N GLU A 411 -64.70 -23.49 40.09
CA GLU A 411 -63.49 -22.80 39.70
C GLU A 411 -63.61 -21.30 40.01
N THR A 412 -62.83 -20.84 40.99
CA THR A 412 -62.64 -19.41 41.27
C THR A 412 -61.80 -18.80 40.15
N ARG A 413 -62.49 -18.25 39.15
CA ARG A 413 -61.89 -17.41 38.11
C ARG A 413 -61.25 -16.20 38.77
N ILE A 414 -59.91 -16.14 38.74
CA ILE A 414 -59.11 -15.00 39.18
C ILE A 414 -59.53 -13.77 38.36
N VAL A 415 -60.31 -12.88 38.97
CA VAL A 415 -60.59 -11.55 38.42
C VAL A 415 -59.39 -10.66 38.74
N PRO A 416 -58.64 -10.14 37.76
CA PRO A 416 -57.61 -9.16 38.05
C PRO A 416 -58.25 -7.90 38.61
N LYS A 417 -57.91 -7.56 39.87
CA LYS A 417 -58.23 -6.24 40.46
C LYS A 417 -57.53 -5.17 39.64
N ILE A 418 -58.29 -4.41 38.86
CA ILE A 418 -57.84 -3.15 38.28
C ILE A 418 -57.80 -2.14 39.44
N VAL A 419 -56.60 -1.77 39.85
CA VAL A 419 -56.37 -0.64 40.76
C VAL A 419 -56.48 0.62 39.90
N ILE A 420 -57.59 1.33 40.01
CA ILE A 420 -57.72 2.68 39.44
C ILE A 420 -56.88 3.58 40.33
N VAL A 421 -55.70 3.96 39.83
CA VAL A 421 -54.91 5.05 40.39
C VAL A 421 -55.57 6.34 39.90
N ASP A 422 -56.20 7.05 40.81
CA ASP A 422 -56.76 8.38 40.59
C ASP A 422 -55.60 9.37 40.46
N ASP A 423 -55.08 9.53 39.24
CA ASP A 423 -54.15 10.60 38.89
C ASP A 423 -54.97 11.90 38.87
N GLY A 424 -55.05 12.59 40.01
CA GLY A 424 -55.89 13.78 40.28
C GLY A 424 -55.73 14.95 39.29
N ILE A 425 -56.17 14.76 38.05
CA ILE A 425 -56.24 15.74 36.98
C ILE A 425 -57.70 16.16 36.88
N ASP A 426 -58.01 17.29 37.51
CA ASP A 426 -59.28 18.00 37.36
C ASP A 426 -59.53 18.38 35.89
N HIS A 427 -60.33 17.58 35.18
CA HIS A 427 -60.89 17.97 33.89
C HIS A 427 -62.18 18.76 34.09
N ASP A 428 -62.05 20.02 34.49
CA ASP A 428 -63.15 20.97 34.51
C ASP A 428 -63.59 21.28 33.07
N THR A 429 -64.66 20.63 32.63
CA THR A 429 -65.26 20.78 31.29
C THR A 429 -66.67 21.36 31.39
N ARG A 430 -66.82 22.46 32.15
CA ARG A 430 -68.04 23.28 32.11
C ARG A 430 -67.87 24.47 31.16
N PRO A 431 -68.82 24.72 30.24
CA PRO A 431 -68.73 25.84 29.31
C PRO A 431 -69.03 27.17 30.01
N ASP A 432 -68.09 28.11 29.91
CA ASP A 432 -68.16 29.50 30.38
C ASP A 432 -69.47 30.21 29.97
N ARG A 433 -70.30 30.57 30.96
CA ARG A 433 -71.58 31.27 30.76
C ARG A 433 -71.59 32.74 31.19
N ASN A 434 -70.43 33.38 31.34
CA ASN A 434 -70.35 34.80 31.71
C ASN A 434 -69.42 35.60 30.78
N ARG A 435 -69.91 35.89 29.57
CA ARG A 435 -69.37 36.97 28.72
C ARG A 435 -70.44 38.04 28.54
N ILE A 436 -70.58 38.90 29.55
CA ILE A 436 -71.40 40.11 29.48
C ILE A 436 -70.67 41.10 28.56
N GLN A 437 -71.23 41.35 27.38
CA GLN A 437 -70.83 42.46 26.53
C GLN A 437 -71.28 43.78 27.16
N ARG A 438 -70.32 44.64 27.49
CA ARG A 438 -70.57 46.04 27.84
C ARG A 438 -70.76 46.83 26.53
N ARG A 439 -71.99 47.20 26.21
CA ARG A 439 -72.29 48.40 25.42
C ARG A 439 -72.32 49.59 26.39
N GLY A 440 -71.62 50.65 26.03
CA GLY A 440 -71.50 51.91 26.78
C GLY A 440 -70.24 52.62 26.35
#